data_AF-A0A8J5T172-F1
#
_entry.id   AF-A0A8J5T172-F1
#
_cell.length_a   1.000
_cell.length_b   1.000
_cell.length_c   1.000
_cell.angle_alpha   90.00
_cell.angle_beta   90.00
_cell.angle_gamma   90.00
#
_symmetry.space_group_name_H-M   'P 1'
#
loop_
_entity.id
_entity.type
_entity.pdbx_description
1 polymer ?
#
loop_
_entity_poly.entity_id
_entity_poly.type
_entity_poly.pdbx_seq_one_letter_code
_entity_poly.pdbx_strand_id
1 'polypeptide(L)'
;MRLLRPILSPYLGIDNVDDGDESQIENSMFLHQRCACHIINLIVKEALNTLKPLIETFRSAISFLNSSNQRIAAYKSYCIATDYRPRKFQLDMEVRWNSTYLMLKHLLPHRAPFTTFIHTNYPRAEGDPYILNDEHWSIAKYLNFLECFMILQLHCLVFTILHLHLCFIFLLRLLYT
;
A
#
# COMPACT_ATOMS: atom_id res chain seq x y z
N MET A 1 -3.52 -38.02 10.20
CA MET A 1 -2.54 -37.12 9.55
C MET A 1 -2.85 -35.72 10.03
N ARG A 2 -2.02 -35.09 10.86
CA ARG A 2 -2.32 -33.75 11.41
C ARG A 2 -2.29 -32.75 10.24
N LEU A 3 -3.45 -32.24 9.85
CA LEU A 3 -3.57 -31.19 8.86
C LEU A 3 -2.82 -29.96 9.39
N LEU A 4 -1.70 -29.63 8.75
CA LEU A 4 -1.02 -28.36 8.97
C LEU A 4 -1.98 -27.27 8.50
N ARG A 5 -2.67 -26.59 9.43
CA ARG A 5 -3.43 -25.39 9.06
C ARG A 5 -2.45 -24.41 8.41
N PRO A 6 -2.63 -24.07 7.12
CA PRO A 6 -1.74 -23.11 6.49
C PRO A 6 -1.84 -21.79 7.25
N ILE A 7 -0.71 -21.12 7.46
CA ILE A 7 -0.62 -19.84 8.19
C ILE A 7 -1.58 -18.77 7.61
N LEU A 8 -2.01 -18.93 6.36
CA LEU A 8 -2.95 -18.04 5.68
C LEU A 8 -4.43 -18.45 5.81
N SER A 9 -4.75 -19.53 6.53
CA SER A 9 -6.12 -20.05 6.76
C SER A 9 -7.11 -18.96 7.20
N PRO A 10 -6.75 -18.03 8.11
CA PRO A 10 -7.67 -16.96 8.51
C PRO A 10 -8.01 -15.99 7.39
N TYR A 11 -7.01 -15.67 6.57
CA TYR A 11 -7.20 -14.82 5.41
C TYR A 11 -8.05 -15.51 4.35
N LEU A 12 -8.08 -16.86 4.31
CA LEU A 12 -8.85 -17.66 3.38
C LEU A 12 -10.34 -17.81 3.79
N GLY A 13 -10.75 -17.32 4.96
CA GLY A 13 -12.15 -17.40 5.42
C GLY A 13 -12.53 -18.76 6.01
N ILE A 14 -11.55 -19.52 6.50
CA ILE A 14 -11.70 -20.90 7.01
C ILE A 14 -11.90 -20.92 8.54
N ASP A 15 -12.23 -19.78 9.15
CA ASP A 15 -12.18 -19.64 10.61
C ASP A 15 -13.44 -20.12 11.36
N ASN A 16 -14.53 -20.42 10.66
CA ASN A 16 -15.81 -20.78 11.29
C ASN A 16 -16.40 -22.06 10.69
N VAL A 17 -15.68 -23.18 10.79
CA VAL A 17 -16.30 -24.49 10.56
C VAL A 17 -16.48 -25.16 11.91
N ASP A 18 -17.75 -25.23 12.32
CA ASP A 18 -18.24 -26.07 13.40
C ASP A 18 -17.76 -27.52 13.16
N ASP A 19 -17.33 -28.22 14.21
CA ASP A 19 -16.58 -29.49 14.21
C ASP A 19 -17.36 -30.71 13.62
N GLY A 20 -18.36 -30.49 12.77
CA GLY A 20 -19.36 -31.49 12.39
C GLY A 20 -19.32 -32.06 10.97
N ASP A 21 -18.58 -31.52 9.99
CA ASP A 21 -18.67 -32.03 8.61
C ASP A 21 -17.37 -31.84 7.78
N GLU A 22 -16.46 -32.82 7.83
CA GLU A 22 -15.23 -32.87 7.00
C GLU A 22 -15.53 -32.76 5.49
N SER A 23 -16.72 -33.15 5.04
CA SER A 23 -17.11 -33.14 3.62
C SER A 23 -17.42 -31.73 3.07
N GLN A 24 -17.86 -30.80 3.92
CA GLN A 24 -18.04 -29.39 3.56
C GLN A 24 -16.72 -28.62 3.57
N ILE A 25 -15.75 -29.04 4.40
CA ILE A 25 -14.40 -28.45 4.41
C ILE A 25 -13.71 -28.72 3.07
N GLU A 26 -13.78 -29.95 2.56
CA GLU A 26 -13.21 -30.28 1.25
C GLU A 26 -13.88 -29.46 0.14
N ASN A 27 -15.22 -29.45 0.06
CA ASN A 27 -15.94 -28.73 -0.99
C ASN A 27 -15.73 -27.20 -0.95
N SER A 28 -15.70 -26.58 0.23
CA SER A 28 -15.45 -25.13 0.34
C SER A 28 -14.00 -24.76 0.00
N MET A 29 -13.03 -25.63 0.30
CA MET A 29 -11.62 -25.45 -0.04
C MET A 29 -11.38 -25.54 -1.56
N PHE A 30 -12.17 -26.35 -2.29
CA PHE A 30 -12.05 -26.50 -3.75
C PHE A 30 -12.81 -25.43 -4.56
N LEU A 31 -13.77 -24.71 -3.96
CA LEU A 31 -14.61 -23.72 -4.67
C LEU A 31 -14.09 -22.27 -4.58
N HIS A 32 -13.14 -21.97 -3.70
CA HIS A 32 -12.66 -20.59 -3.47
C HIS A 32 -11.32 -20.31 -4.17
N GLN A 33 -11.27 -20.45 -5.50
CA GLN A 33 -10.08 -20.07 -6.27
C GLN A 33 -9.94 -18.55 -6.33
N ARG A 34 -9.11 -17.99 -5.44
CA ARG A 34 -8.77 -16.56 -5.47
C ARG A 34 -7.83 -16.28 -6.64
N CYS A 35 -8.11 -15.23 -7.41
CA CYS A 35 -7.20 -14.79 -8.47
C CYS A 35 -5.85 -14.37 -7.87
N ALA A 36 -4.77 -14.53 -8.64
CA ALA A 36 -3.43 -14.12 -8.18
C ALA A 36 -3.38 -12.66 -7.71
N CYS A 37 -4.15 -11.77 -8.37
CA CYS A 37 -4.33 -10.37 -7.94
C CYS A 37 -4.92 -10.24 -6.53
N HIS A 38 -5.88 -11.10 -6.17
CA HIS A 38 -6.46 -11.09 -4.82
C HIS A 38 -5.46 -11.58 -3.77
N ILE A 39 -4.69 -12.63 -4.06
CA ILE A 39 -3.64 -13.14 -3.16
C ILE A 39 -2.55 -12.06 -2.95
N ILE A 40 -2.12 -11.40 -4.03
CA ILE A 40 -1.16 -10.29 -3.97
C ILE A 40 -1.69 -9.16 -3.07
N ASN A 41 -2.94 -8.74 -3.25
CA ASN A 41 -3.52 -7.68 -2.42
C ASN A 41 -3.56 -8.05 -0.93
N LEU A 42 -3.77 -9.32 -0.59
CA LEU A 42 -3.72 -9.78 0.81
C LEU A 42 -2.30 -9.71 1.38
N ILE A 43 -1.30 -10.19 0.62
CA ILE A 43 0.11 -10.12 1.04
C ILE A 43 0.54 -8.67 1.28
N VAL A 44 0.19 -7.77 0.36
CA VAL A 44 0.52 -6.34 0.48
C VAL A 44 -0.18 -5.70 1.68
N LYS A 45 -1.46 -6.04 1.92
CA LYS A 45 -2.19 -5.56 3.09
C LYS A 45 -1.51 -5.94 4.40
N GLU A 46 -1.10 -7.20 4.56
CA GLU A 46 -0.40 -7.64 5.77
C GLU A 46 0.96 -6.98 5.94
N ALA A 47 1.72 -6.81 4.85
CA ALA A 47 2.97 -6.07 4.89
C ALA A 47 2.76 -4.60 5.31
N LEU A 48 1.74 -3.92 4.78
CA LEU A 48 1.41 -2.56 5.16
C LEU A 48 0.90 -2.44 6.58
N ASN A 49 0.16 -3.42 7.10
CA ASN A 49 -0.27 -3.45 8.49
C ASN A 49 0.94 -3.42 9.45
N THR A 50 2.01 -4.13 9.10
CA THR A 50 3.26 -4.13 9.87
C THR A 50 3.96 -2.77 9.84
N LEU A 51 3.87 -2.06 8.70
CA LEU A 51 4.46 -0.73 8.50
C LEU A 51 3.55 0.42 8.95
N LYS A 52 2.33 0.13 9.40
CA LYS A 52 1.30 1.12 9.71
C LYS A 52 1.78 2.23 10.66
N PRO A 53 2.52 1.94 11.76
CA PRO A 53 3.01 3.00 12.63
C PRO A 53 3.89 4.02 11.90
N LEU A 54 4.79 3.55 11.02
CA LEU A 54 5.67 4.42 10.23
C LEU A 54 4.88 5.25 9.23
N ILE A 55 3.91 4.63 8.56
CA ILE A 55 3.05 5.29 7.56
C ILE A 55 2.21 6.39 8.24
N GLU A 56 1.63 6.13 9.41
CA GLU A 56 0.85 7.12 10.15
C GLU A 56 1.69 8.32 10.59
N THR A 57 2.96 8.13 10.96
CA THR A 57 3.88 9.24 11.22
C THR A 57 4.03 10.15 10.00
N PHE A 58 4.26 9.58 8.81
CA PHE A 58 4.35 10.35 7.58
C PHE A 58 3.02 11.02 7.21
N ARG A 59 1.89 10.35 7.43
CA ARG A 59 0.54 10.92 7.23
C ARG A 59 0.31 12.13 8.12
N SER A 60 0.66 12.06 9.40
CA SER A 60 0.57 13.20 10.32
C SER A 60 1.45 14.37 9.89
N ALA A 61 2.70 14.11 9.47
CA ALA A 61 3.60 15.15 8.99
C ALA A 61 3.11 15.82 7.69
N ILE A 62 2.63 15.02 6.73
CA ILE A 62 2.07 15.53 5.46
C ILE A 62 0.75 16.27 5.71
N SER A 63 -0.10 15.75 6.59
CA SER A 63 -1.35 16.40 7.00
C SER A 63 -1.08 17.76 7.64
N PHE A 64 -0.09 17.83 8.53
CA PHE A 64 0.38 19.08 9.10
C PHE A 64 0.81 20.07 8.02
N LEU A 65 1.66 19.67 7.07
CA LEU A 65 2.06 20.54 5.97
C LEU A 65 0.86 21.02 5.13
N ASN A 66 -0.06 20.12 4.81
CA ASN A 66 -1.20 20.37 3.93
C ASN A 66 -2.35 21.12 4.62
N SER A 67 -2.37 21.19 5.95
CA SER A 67 -3.47 21.79 6.70
C SER A 67 -3.55 23.32 6.63
N SER A 68 -2.58 24.01 6.01
CA SER A 68 -2.78 25.41 5.59
C SER A 68 -1.99 25.79 4.33
N ASN A 69 -2.58 26.66 3.51
CA ASN A 69 -1.92 27.17 2.30
C ASN A 69 -0.63 27.94 2.64
N GLN A 70 -0.57 28.59 3.80
CA GLN A 70 0.64 29.27 4.28
C GLN A 70 1.79 28.30 4.51
N ARG A 71 1.54 27.12 5.11
CA ARG A 71 2.58 26.10 5.32
C ARG A 71 3.05 25.49 4.01
N ILE A 72 2.14 25.22 3.08
CA ILE A 72 2.48 24.75 1.73
C ILE A 72 3.37 25.78 1.01
N ALA A 73 3.01 27.07 1.08
CA ALA A 73 3.80 28.15 0.49
C ALA A 73 5.18 28.29 1.16
N ALA A 74 5.25 28.22 2.49
CA ALA A 74 6.50 28.28 3.23
C ALA A 74 7.44 27.12 2.86
N TYR A 75 6.92 25.89 2.78
CA TYR A 75 7.70 24.73 2.34
C TYR A 75 8.17 24.87 0.89
N LYS A 76 7.33 25.41 0.00
CA LYS A 76 7.70 25.69 -1.39
C LYS A 76 8.86 26.68 -1.46
N SER A 77 8.79 27.79 -0.72
CA SER A 77 9.87 28.78 -0.65
C SER A 77 11.14 28.18 -0.05
N TYR A 78 11.02 27.37 1.00
CA TYR A 78 12.15 26.65 1.60
C TYR A 78 12.83 25.69 0.62
N CYS A 79 12.05 24.94 -0.17
CA CYS A 79 12.59 24.08 -1.22
C CYS A 79 13.39 24.89 -2.25
N ILE A 80 12.85 26.03 -2.72
CA ILE A 80 13.55 26.90 -3.68
C ILE A 80 14.86 27.43 -3.09
N ALA A 81 14.85 27.86 -1.82
CA ALA A 81 16.05 28.36 -1.15
C ALA A 81 17.12 27.30 -0.90
N THR A 82 16.75 26.01 -0.87
CA THR A 82 17.65 24.87 -0.65
C THR A 82 17.96 24.10 -1.93
N ASP A 83 17.63 24.66 -3.10
CA ASP A 83 17.83 24.05 -4.43
C ASP A 83 17.09 22.72 -4.65
N TYR A 84 15.95 22.54 -3.98
CA TYR A 84 15.04 21.43 -4.21
C TYR A 84 13.86 21.85 -5.09
N ARG A 85 13.50 21.04 -6.09
CA ARG A 85 12.29 21.26 -6.90
C ARG A 85 11.04 21.14 -6.03
N PRO A 86 10.24 22.19 -5.83
CA PRO A 86 9.06 22.09 -4.96
C PRO A 86 8.04 21.08 -5.46
N ARG A 87 7.46 20.33 -4.53
CA ARG A 87 6.46 19.30 -4.82
C ARG A 87 5.33 19.36 -3.79
N LYS A 88 4.11 19.10 -4.25
CA LYS A 88 2.95 18.87 -3.39
C LYS A 88 2.87 17.37 -3.06
N PHE A 89 2.77 17.04 -1.78
CA PHE A 89 2.56 15.67 -1.32
C PHE A 89 1.07 15.41 -1.14
N GLN A 90 0.58 14.33 -1.74
CA GLN A 90 -0.78 13.86 -1.54
C GLN A 90 -0.82 12.92 -0.35
N LEU A 91 -1.85 13.05 0.49
CA LEU A 91 -2.13 12.05 1.51
C LEU A 91 -2.58 10.76 0.83
N ASP A 92 -2.15 9.64 1.37
CA ASP A 92 -2.59 8.34 0.90
C ASP A 92 -4.01 8.02 1.38
N MET A 93 -4.60 7.04 0.69
CA MET A 93 -5.89 6.46 0.99
C MET A 93 -5.64 5.06 1.54
N GLU A 94 -5.89 4.86 2.83
CA GLU A 94 -5.59 3.63 3.59
C GLU A 94 -6.13 2.35 2.91
N VAL A 95 -7.29 2.44 2.26
CA VAL A 95 -7.93 1.31 1.57
C VAL A 95 -7.17 0.89 0.30
N ARG A 96 -6.37 1.79 -0.28
CA ARG A 96 -5.64 1.59 -1.56
C ARG A 96 -4.15 1.75 -1.37
N TRP A 97 -3.47 0.64 -1.17
CA TRP A 97 -2.02 0.56 -0.99
C TRP A 97 -1.20 1.29 -2.09
N ASN A 98 -1.70 1.34 -3.33
CA ASN A 98 -1.08 2.07 -4.44
C ASN A 98 -0.87 3.56 -4.12
N SER A 99 -1.79 4.17 -3.37
CA SER A 99 -1.68 5.57 -2.96
C SER A 99 -0.61 5.77 -1.89
N THR A 100 -0.45 4.82 -0.97
CA THR A 100 0.61 4.80 0.04
C THR A 100 1.98 4.68 -0.63
N TYR A 101 2.11 3.79 -1.63
CA TYR A 101 3.31 3.67 -2.44
C TYR A 101 3.66 5.00 -3.14
N LEU A 102 2.70 5.64 -3.81
CA LEU A 102 2.94 6.92 -4.50
C LEU A 102 3.33 8.05 -3.53
N MET A 103 2.67 8.13 -2.37
CA MET A 103 3.00 9.10 -1.32
C MET A 103 4.47 8.96 -0.92
N LEU A 104 4.90 7.75 -0.56
CA LEU A 104 6.27 7.46 -0.13
C LEU A 104 7.29 7.63 -1.26
N LYS A 105 6.99 7.17 -2.49
CA LYS A 105 7.84 7.34 -3.68
C LYS A 105 8.17 8.79 -3.96
N HIS A 106 7.20 9.69 -3.77
CA HIS A 106 7.40 11.12 -3.95
C HIS A 106 8.06 11.80 -2.76
N LEU A 107 7.85 11.29 -1.54
CA LEU A 107 8.40 11.86 -0.33
C LEU A 107 9.89 11.54 -0.14
N LEU A 108 10.33 10.33 -0.48
CA LEU A 108 11.72 9.90 -0.25
C LEU A 108 12.79 10.82 -0.87
N PRO A 109 12.67 11.29 -2.13
CA PRO A 109 13.63 12.24 -2.70
C PRO A 109 13.72 13.55 -1.92
N HIS A 110 12.68 13.88 -1.15
CA HIS A 110 12.59 15.07 -0.31
C HIS A 110 12.96 14.80 1.15
N ARG A 111 13.58 13.65 1.49
CA ARG A 111 13.91 13.30 2.87
C ARG A 111 14.57 14.43 3.66
N ALA A 112 15.65 15.01 3.14
CA ALA A 112 16.41 16.05 3.82
C ALA A 112 15.62 17.36 4.03
N PRO A 113 15.06 18.00 2.97
CA PRO A 113 14.32 19.25 3.15
C PRO A 113 13.01 19.04 3.93
N PHE A 114 12.32 17.91 3.74
CA PHE A 114 11.08 17.63 4.43
C PHE A 114 11.31 17.41 5.94
N THR A 115 12.33 16.62 6.32
CA THR A 115 12.67 16.39 7.72
C THR A 115 12.99 17.71 8.43
N THR A 116 13.85 18.53 7.85
CA THR A 116 14.27 19.82 8.41
C THR A 116 13.09 20.77 8.58
N PHE A 117 12.23 20.86 7.56
CA PHE A 117 11.04 21.70 7.61
C PHE A 117 10.07 21.25 8.72
N ILE A 118 9.80 19.95 8.83
CA ILE A 118 8.91 19.40 9.85
C ILE A 118 9.50 19.59 11.25
N HIS A 119 10.80 19.36 11.45
CA HIS A 119 11.47 19.59 12.74
C HIS A 119 11.36 21.04 13.23
N THR A 120 11.37 21.99 12.30
CA THR A 120 11.33 23.42 12.62
C THR A 120 9.91 23.93 12.87
N ASN A 121 8.92 23.37 12.18
CA ASN A 121 7.56 23.94 12.16
C ASN A 121 6.52 23.09 12.89
N TYR A 122 6.75 21.79 13.07
CA TYR A 122 5.77 20.91 13.71
C TYR A 122 5.68 21.21 15.21
N PRO A 123 4.46 21.41 15.76
CA PRO A 123 4.29 21.76 17.16
C PRO A 123 4.80 20.63 18.05
N ARG A 124 5.66 20.98 19.00
CA ARG A 124 6.33 20.05 19.90
C ARG A 124 6.57 20.72 21.25
N ALA A 125 6.38 20.01 22.35
CA ALA A 125 6.81 20.51 23.66
C ALA A 125 8.35 20.48 23.78
N GLU A 126 8.87 21.25 24.72
CA GLU A 126 10.32 21.28 24.97
C GLU A 126 10.76 19.94 25.57
N GLY A 127 11.72 19.26 24.91
CA GLY A 127 12.22 17.95 25.33
C GLY A 127 11.58 16.73 24.66
N ASP A 128 10.45 16.89 23.95
CA ASP A 128 9.84 15.78 23.22
C ASP A 128 10.69 15.35 22.00
N PRO A 129 10.63 14.06 21.60
CA PRO A 129 11.32 13.59 20.41
C PRO A 129 10.73 14.22 19.15
N TYR A 130 11.56 14.32 18.11
CA TYR A 130 11.08 14.73 16.79
C TYR A 130 10.15 13.66 16.21
N ILE A 131 9.05 14.11 15.60
CA ILE A 131 8.08 13.24 14.93
C ILE A 131 8.74 12.40 13.82
N LEU A 132 9.71 12.96 13.09
CA LEU A 132 10.50 12.24 12.09
C LEU A 132 11.91 12.02 12.61
N ASN A 133 12.41 10.80 12.47
CA ASN A 133 13.79 10.44 12.78
C ASN A 133 14.34 9.52 11.68
N ASP A 134 15.61 9.14 11.75
CA ASP A 134 16.23 8.30 10.72
C ASP A 134 15.63 6.89 10.64
N GLU A 135 15.07 6.38 11.74
CA GLU A 135 14.38 5.09 11.76
C GLU A 135 13.11 5.12 10.90
N HIS A 136 12.35 6.24 10.92
CA HIS A 136 11.17 6.38 10.07
C HIS A 136 11.52 6.28 8.57
N TRP A 137 12.69 6.79 8.18
CA TRP A 137 13.17 6.72 6.80
C TRP A 137 13.64 5.32 6.38
N SER A 138 13.74 4.36 7.31
CA SER A 138 13.99 2.96 6.98
C SER A 138 12.89 2.33 6.12
N ILE A 139 11.70 2.96 6.08
CA ILE A 139 10.58 2.57 5.20
C ILE A 139 10.99 2.48 3.71
N ALA A 140 12.04 3.22 3.31
CA ALA A 140 12.58 3.18 1.96
C ALA A 140 12.97 1.77 1.50
N LYS A 141 13.42 0.91 2.42
CA LYS A 141 13.79 -0.49 2.12
C LYS A 141 12.59 -1.31 1.61
N TYR A 142 11.39 -0.98 2.08
CA TYR A 142 10.16 -1.68 1.74
C TYR A 142 9.50 -1.13 0.46
N LEU A 143 9.96 0.02 -0.07
CA LEU A 143 9.40 0.54 -1.32
C LEU A 143 9.70 -0.32 -2.53
N ASN A 144 10.91 -0.90 -2.60
CA ASN A 144 11.24 -1.82 -3.69
C ASN A 144 10.33 -3.04 -3.67
N PHE A 145 10.03 -3.54 -2.46
CA PHE A 145 9.06 -4.62 -2.27
C PHE A 145 7.67 -4.22 -2.80
N LEU A 146 7.15 -3.05 -2.42
CA LEU A 146 5.86 -2.54 -2.89
C LEU A 146 5.82 -2.28 -4.40
N GLU A 147 6.91 -1.81 -5.00
CA GLU A 147 7.02 -1.59 -6.45
C GLU A 147 6.89 -2.89 -7.24
N CYS A 148 7.48 -4.00 -6.75
CA CYS A 148 7.30 -5.31 -7.37
C CYS A 148 5.82 -5.71 -7.44
N PHE A 149 5.06 -5.51 -6.37
CA PHE A 149 3.62 -5.82 -6.38
C PHE A 149 2.83 -4.89 -7.31
N MET A 150 3.29 -3.65 -7.55
CA MET A 150 2.59 -2.73 -8.45
C MET A 150 2.60 -3.27 -9.87
N ILE A 151 3.78 -3.73 -10.29
CA ILE A 151 3.99 -4.32 -11.61
C ILE A 151 3.20 -5.63 -11.73
N LEU A 152 3.24 -6.48 -10.71
CA LEU A 152 2.51 -7.75 -10.71
C LEU A 152 0.99 -7.57 -10.75
N GLN A 153 0.45 -6.58 -10.02
CA GLN A 153 -0.98 -6.27 -10.08
C GLN A 153 -1.38 -5.77 -11.47
N LEU A 154 -0.58 -4.89 -12.09
CA LEU A 154 -0.82 -4.42 -13.45
C LEU A 154 -0.76 -5.56 -14.47
N HIS A 155 0.23 -6.45 -14.36
CA HIS A 155 0.35 -7.62 -15.23
C HIS A 155 -0.85 -8.58 -15.08
N CYS A 156 -1.28 -8.83 -13.84
CA CYS A 156 -2.45 -9.67 -13.59
C CYS A 156 -3.74 -9.05 -14.17
N LEU A 157 -3.90 -7.74 -14.07
CA LEU A 157 -5.02 -7.01 -14.69
C LEU A 157 -4.99 -7.15 -16.22
N VAL A 158 -3.84 -6.87 -16.86
CA VAL A 158 -3.69 -6.97 -18.32
C VAL A 158 -3.93 -8.40 -18.80
N PHE A 159 -3.42 -9.41 -18.11
CA PHE A 159 -3.63 -10.81 -18.46
C PHE A 159 -5.10 -11.21 -18.34
N THR A 160 -5.79 -10.81 -17.26
CA THR A 160 -7.24 -11.09 -17.13
C THR A 160 -8.06 -10.40 -18.22
N ILE A 161 -7.77 -9.15 -18.55
CA ILE A 161 -8.48 -8.41 -19.60
C ILE A 161 -8.24 -9.08 -20.96
N LEU A 162 -6.99 -9.46 -21.27
CA LEU A 162 -6.65 -10.13 -22.52
C LEU A 162 -7.35 -11.50 -22.63
N HIS A 163 -7.39 -12.27 -21.54
CA HIS A 163 -8.07 -13.57 -21.52
C HIS A 163 -9.59 -13.43 -21.70
N LEU A 164 -10.23 -12.47 -21.02
CA LEU A 164 -11.65 -12.17 -21.24
C LEU A 164 -11.93 -11.74 -22.68
N HIS A 165 -11.06 -10.91 -23.26
CA HIS A 165 -11.19 -10.46 -24.64
C HIS A 165 -11.05 -11.61 -25.64
N LEU A 166 -10.11 -12.52 -25.44
CA LEU A 166 -9.95 -13.74 -26.25
C LEU A 166 -11.12 -14.69 -26.11
N CYS A 167 -11.64 -14.90 -24.89
CA CYS A 167 -12.87 -15.67 -24.67
C CYS A 167 -14.08 -15.03 -25.37
N PHE A 168 -14.20 -13.70 -25.33
CA PHE A 168 -15.27 -12.99 -26.01
C PHE A 168 -15.19 -13.13 -27.54
N ILE A 169 -14.00 -13.00 -28.12
CA ILE A 169 -13.77 -13.25 -29.56
C ILE A 169 -14.12 -14.70 -29.92
N PHE A 170 -13.72 -15.66 -29.10
CA PHE A 170 -14.02 -17.08 -29.33
C PHE A 170 -15.52 -17.38 -29.25
N LEU A 171 -16.23 -16.78 -28.27
CA LEU A 171 -17.68 -16.88 -28.15
C LEU A 171 -18.42 -16.25 -29.32
N LEU A 172 -18.00 -15.06 -29.77
CA LEU A 172 -18.54 -14.45 -30.99
C LEU A 172 -18.32 -15.34 -32.21
N ARG A 173 -17.15 -15.98 -32.31
CA ARG A 173 -16.86 -16.89 -33.41
C ARG A 173 -17.71 -18.15 -33.41
N LEU A 174 -18.16 -18.61 -32.24
CA LEU A 174 -19.10 -19.74 -32.11
C LEU A 174 -20.57 -19.35 -32.35
N LEU A 175 -20.95 -18.10 -32.05
CA LEU A 175 -22.33 -17.63 -32.19
C LEU A 175 -22.67 -17.16 -33.61
N TYR A 176 -21.67 -16.85 -34.43
CA TYR A 176 -21.83 -16.34 -35.79
C TYR A 176 -21.28 -17.30 -36.88
N THR A 177 -21.10 -18.58 -36.52
CA THR A 177 -20.89 -19.72 -37.46
C THR A 177 -22.05 -20.68 -37.32
#